data_AF-A0A2S2R2B5-F1
#
_entry.id   AF-A0A2S2R2B5-F1
#
_cell.length_a   1.000
_cell.length_b   1.000
_cell.length_c   1.000
_cell.angle_alpha   90.00
_cell.angle_beta   90.00
_cell.angle_gamma   90.00
#
_symmetry.space_group_name_H-M   'P 1'
#
loop_
_entity.id
_entity.type
_entity.pdbx_description
1 polymer ?
#
loop_
_entity_poly.entity_id
_entity_poly.type
_entity_poly.pdbx_seq_one_letter_code
_entity_poly.pdbx_strand_id
1 'polypeptide(L)'
;MNRLRWYETTYPSAQNKTTMCEVLSMYKVEPNALADVRCNDDIDGSVYLNILIVGVACLPLCFIVPLYVNKLGLRFFLATCLFGSGLTAVCLYYISSSMEILAFASVFEALSSTGFGLIFCVAVELFPVEYTGLAVAIGSTFGKIGSIVGNVVVGIFIDAYCIVPIVVSCSFLLFSGFLIFTLPKTIRNDSKGNEN
;
A
#
# COMPACT_ATOMS: atom_id res chain seq x y z
N MET A 1 -22.99 -12.63 -20.11
CA MET A 1 -22.38 -13.94 -19.76
C MET A 1 -21.04 -13.65 -19.10
N ASN A 2 -20.87 -14.03 -17.84
CA ASN A 2 -19.71 -13.67 -16.99
C ASN A 2 -18.39 -14.10 -17.64
N ARG A 3 -17.63 -13.11 -18.11
CA ARG A 3 -16.34 -13.35 -18.77
C ARG A 3 -15.26 -13.83 -17.80
N LEU A 4 -15.40 -13.51 -16.52
CA LEU A 4 -14.59 -14.03 -15.42
C LEU A 4 -14.75 -15.55 -15.26
N ARG A 5 -16.01 -16.03 -15.29
CA ARG A 5 -16.29 -17.46 -15.16
C ARG A 5 -15.82 -18.28 -16.36
N TRP A 6 -15.91 -17.70 -17.57
CA TRP A 6 -15.19 -18.20 -18.75
C TRP A 6 -13.71 -18.26 -18.42
N TYR A 7 -13.05 -17.13 -18.12
CA TYR A 7 -11.59 -17.06 -17.88
C TYR A 7 -11.08 -18.06 -16.83
N GLU A 8 -11.84 -18.29 -15.76
CA GLU A 8 -11.59 -19.31 -14.75
C GLU A 8 -11.70 -20.76 -15.30
N THR A 9 -12.62 -21.02 -16.23
CA THR A 9 -12.81 -22.36 -16.85
C THR A 9 -11.84 -22.69 -17.98
N THR A 10 -11.33 -21.70 -18.73
CA THR A 10 -10.43 -21.96 -19.87
C THR A 10 -8.95 -21.75 -19.49
N TYR A 11 -8.65 -21.00 -18.43
CA TYR A 11 -7.32 -20.92 -17.82
C TYR A 11 -7.37 -21.48 -16.38
N PRO A 12 -7.34 -22.82 -16.21
CA PRO A 12 -7.29 -23.45 -14.88
C PRO A 12 -6.04 -23.09 -14.07
N SER A 13 -5.04 -22.42 -14.67
CA SER A 13 -3.91 -21.83 -13.95
C SER A 13 -4.26 -20.53 -13.22
N ALA A 14 -5.37 -19.84 -13.54
CA ALA A 14 -5.76 -18.60 -12.85
C ALA A 14 -6.47 -18.83 -11.50
N GLN A 15 -7.06 -20.01 -11.31
CA GLN A 15 -7.63 -20.46 -10.03
C GLN A 15 -6.55 -20.99 -9.06
N ASN A 16 -5.42 -21.47 -9.62
CA ASN A 16 -4.25 -21.97 -8.89
C ASN A 16 -3.05 -21.00 -8.95
N LYS A 17 -3.27 -19.73 -9.31
CA LYS A 17 -2.23 -18.69 -9.29
C LYS A 17 -2.06 -18.17 -7.89
N THR A 18 -1.34 -18.97 -7.13
CA THR A 18 -1.22 -18.84 -5.68
C THR A 18 -0.20 -17.78 -5.27
N THR A 19 0.62 -17.24 -6.18
CA THR A 19 1.66 -16.27 -5.79
C THR A 19 1.46 -14.92 -6.46
N MET A 20 1.72 -13.83 -5.70
CA MET A 20 1.71 -12.45 -6.22
C MET A 20 2.58 -12.31 -7.49
N CYS A 21 3.71 -13.02 -7.55
CA CYS A 21 4.58 -13.03 -8.73
C CYS A 21 3.95 -13.65 -9.97
N GLU A 22 3.14 -14.68 -9.80
CA GLU A 22 2.50 -15.33 -10.91
C GLU A 22 1.30 -14.52 -11.43
N VAL A 23 0.60 -13.80 -10.55
CA VAL A 23 -0.42 -12.81 -10.94
C VAL A 23 0.21 -11.65 -11.73
N LEU A 24 1.39 -11.17 -11.31
CA LEU A 24 2.13 -10.11 -12.01
C LEU A 24 2.67 -10.56 -13.38
N SER A 25 3.07 -11.83 -13.53
CA SER A 25 3.53 -12.39 -14.81
C SER A 25 2.41 -12.52 -15.87
N MET A 26 1.14 -12.56 -15.45
CA MET A 26 -0.02 -12.61 -16.35
C MET A 26 -0.32 -11.26 -17.00
N TYR A 27 0.23 -10.16 -16.47
CA TYR A 27 0.12 -8.82 -17.05
C TYR A 27 1.13 -8.57 -18.19
N LYS A 28 1.98 -9.55 -18.54
CA LYS A 28 2.90 -9.43 -19.68
C LYS A 28 2.10 -9.39 -20.99
N VAL A 29 1.64 -8.20 -21.36
CA VAL A 29 1.06 -7.92 -22.66
C VAL A 29 2.20 -7.98 -23.67
N GLU A 30 2.27 -9.10 -24.40
CA GLU A 30 3.15 -9.23 -25.55
C GLU A 30 2.72 -8.19 -26.61
N PRO A 31 3.61 -7.30 -27.08
CA PRO A 31 3.24 -6.15 -27.92
C PRO A 31 2.76 -6.52 -29.34
N ASN A 32 2.71 -7.81 -29.69
CA ASN A 32 2.38 -8.28 -31.03
C ASN A 32 0.87 -8.55 -31.25
N ALA A 33 0.02 -8.35 -30.25
CA ALA A 33 -1.44 -8.53 -30.36
C ALA A 33 -2.23 -7.19 -30.44
N LEU A 34 -1.56 -6.08 -30.73
CA LEU A 34 -2.14 -4.72 -30.74
C LEU A 34 -2.77 -4.31 -32.08
N ALA A 35 -3.43 -5.23 -32.79
CA ALA A 35 -4.06 -4.90 -34.08
C ALA A 35 -5.61 -4.86 -34.08
N ASP A 36 -6.31 -5.38 -33.07
CA ASP A 36 -7.79 -5.33 -33.05
C ASP A 36 -8.40 -5.42 -31.63
N VAL A 37 -7.84 -4.69 -30.65
CA VAL A 37 -8.53 -4.51 -29.37
C VAL A 37 -9.53 -3.37 -29.50
N ARG A 38 -10.73 -3.69 -30.01
CA ARG A 38 -11.93 -2.88 -29.76
C ARG A 38 -12.14 -2.80 -28.25
N CYS A 39 -11.96 -1.63 -27.64
CA CYS A 39 -12.36 -1.39 -26.25
C CYS A 39 -13.87 -1.58 -26.14
N ASN A 40 -14.29 -2.71 -25.59
CA ASN A 40 -15.68 -2.95 -25.24
C ASN A 40 -15.86 -2.50 -23.78
N ASP A 41 -16.52 -1.36 -23.58
CA ASP A 41 -16.78 -0.67 -22.29
C ASP A 41 -17.79 -1.39 -21.37
N ASP A 42 -17.89 -2.72 -21.43
CA ASP A 42 -18.70 -3.51 -20.49
C ASP A 42 -17.81 -3.95 -19.32
N ILE A 43 -17.66 -3.05 -18.34
CA ILE A 43 -17.04 -3.37 -17.05
C ILE A 43 -18.02 -4.23 -16.24
N ASP A 44 -17.68 -5.52 -16.09
CA ASP A 44 -18.46 -6.50 -15.32
C ASP A 44 -18.60 -6.07 -13.85
N GLY A 45 -19.84 -5.99 -13.36
CA GLY A 45 -20.16 -5.52 -12.01
C GLY A 45 -19.52 -6.34 -10.88
N SER A 46 -19.02 -7.55 -11.15
CA SER A 46 -18.35 -8.37 -10.14
C SER A 46 -16.99 -7.80 -9.72
N VAL A 47 -16.29 -7.07 -10.61
CA VAL A 47 -15.04 -6.37 -10.26
C VAL A 47 -15.35 -5.20 -9.31
N TYR A 48 -16.42 -4.47 -9.60
CA TYR A 48 -16.89 -3.38 -8.76
C TYR A 48 -17.32 -3.87 -7.37
N LEU A 49 -18.04 -4.99 -7.29
CA LEU A 49 -18.43 -5.59 -6.01
C LEU A 49 -17.22 -6.03 -5.20
N ASN A 50 -16.18 -6.59 -5.83
CA ASN A 50 -14.97 -7.00 -5.11
C ASN A 50 -14.23 -5.79 -4.50
N ILE A 51 -14.10 -4.71 -5.26
CA ILE A 51 -13.51 -3.45 -4.78
C ILE A 51 -14.35 -2.85 -3.65
N LEU A 52 -15.68 -2.90 -3.77
CA LEU A 52 -16.61 -2.41 -2.76
C LEU A 52 -16.48 -3.22 -1.45
N ILE A 53 -16.42 -4.55 -1.54
CA ILE A 53 -16.25 -5.44 -0.38
C ILE A 53 -14.91 -5.17 0.31
N VAL A 54 -13.82 -5.06 -0.45
CA VAL A 54 -12.50 -4.72 0.10
C VAL A 54 -12.50 -3.34 0.76
N GLY A 55 -13.13 -2.35 0.11
CA GLY A 55 -13.28 -1.00 0.65
C GLY A 55 -14.06 -0.97 1.96
N VAL A 56 -15.20 -1.66 2.03
CA VAL A 56 -16.02 -1.76 3.25
C VAL A 56 -15.29 -2.51 4.36
N ALA A 57 -14.54 -3.57 4.04
CA ALA A 57 -13.72 -4.30 4.99
C ALA A 57 -12.58 -3.44 5.56
N CYS A 58 -12.04 -2.52 4.77
CA CYS A 58 -10.96 -1.61 5.17
C CYS A 58 -11.42 -0.53 6.16
N LEU A 59 -12.67 -0.08 6.11
CA LEU A 59 -13.21 0.94 7.02
C LEU A 59 -13.08 0.62 8.52
N PRO A 60 -13.54 -0.55 9.02
CA PRO A 60 -13.41 -0.88 10.43
C PRO A 60 -11.95 -1.08 10.86
N LEU A 61 -11.11 -1.64 9.98
CA LEU A 61 -9.67 -1.80 10.22
C LEU A 61 -9.02 -0.43 10.43
N CYS A 62 -9.27 0.51 9.52
CA CYS A 62 -8.79 1.88 9.60
C CYS A 62 -9.33 2.66 10.81
N PHE A 63 -10.44 2.25 11.42
CA PHE A 63 -10.99 2.91 12.62
C PHE A 63 -10.47 2.29 13.93
N ILE A 64 -10.35 0.96 13.98
CA ILE A 64 -9.84 0.23 15.15
C ILE A 64 -8.38 0.54 15.42
N VAL A 65 -7.58 0.61 14.36
CA VAL A 65 -6.13 0.86 14.40
C VAL A 65 -5.81 2.19 15.12
N PRO A 66 -6.44 3.34 14.79
CA PRO A 66 -6.24 4.58 15.53
C PRO A 66 -6.94 4.62 16.90
N LEU A 67 -8.04 3.89 17.11
CA LEU A 67 -8.61 3.78 18.45
C LEU A 67 -7.63 3.13 19.44
N TYR A 68 -6.88 2.14 18.96
CA TYR A 68 -5.80 1.51 19.72
C TYR A 68 -4.59 2.44 19.92
N VAL A 69 -4.30 3.36 18.98
CA VAL A 69 -3.20 4.34 19.17
C VAL A 69 -3.46 5.29 20.34
N ASN A 70 -4.70 5.68 20.58
CA ASN A 70 -5.02 6.65 21.63
C ASN A 70 -4.57 6.20 23.03
N LYS A 71 -4.34 4.90 23.23
CA LYS A 71 -3.75 4.37 24.48
C LYS A 71 -2.22 4.26 24.47
N LEU A 72 -1.57 4.17 23.32
CA LEU A 72 -0.17 3.75 23.17
C LEU A 72 0.77 4.87 22.65
N GLY A 73 0.21 5.96 22.12
CA GLY A 73 0.95 7.15 21.69
C GLY A 73 1.39 7.12 20.21
N LEU A 74 1.47 8.31 19.61
CA LEU A 74 1.68 8.53 18.16
C LEU A 74 2.95 7.89 17.60
N ARG A 75 4.06 7.94 18.36
CA ARG A 75 5.36 7.40 17.95
C ARG A 75 5.37 5.88 17.86
N PHE A 76 4.75 5.23 18.85
CA PHE A 76 4.67 3.78 18.92
C PHE A 76 3.85 3.26 17.75
N PHE A 77 2.75 3.95 17.45
CA PHE A 77 1.89 3.64 16.34
C PHE A 77 2.55 3.78 14.98
N LEU A 78 3.31 4.85 14.75
CA LEU A 78 4.02 5.05 13.49
C LEU A 78 5.06 3.94 13.27
N ALA A 79 5.79 3.54 14.32
CA ALA A 79 6.69 2.41 14.27
C ALA A 79 5.94 1.07 14.02
N THR A 80 4.88 0.80 14.76
CA THR A 80 4.08 -0.43 14.59
C THR A 80 3.42 -0.51 13.22
N CYS A 81 2.98 0.59 12.61
CA CYS A 81 2.43 0.60 11.26
C CYS A 81 3.49 0.25 10.21
N LEU A 82 4.72 0.76 10.34
CA LEU A 82 5.82 0.45 9.40
C LEU A 82 6.34 -0.99 9.54
N PHE A 83 6.47 -1.46 10.79
CA PHE A 83 6.80 -2.87 11.03
C PHE A 83 5.65 -3.79 10.61
N GLY A 84 4.42 -3.39 10.86
CA GLY A 84 3.21 -4.13 10.48
C GLY A 84 3.08 -4.25 8.97
N SER A 85 3.25 -3.16 8.22
CA SER A 85 3.21 -3.19 6.76
C SER A 85 4.35 -4.05 6.19
N GLY A 86 5.57 -3.92 6.72
CA GLY A 86 6.69 -4.78 6.35
C GLY A 86 6.42 -6.27 6.60
N LEU A 87 5.87 -6.60 7.77
CA LEU A 87 5.53 -7.98 8.11
C LEU A 87 4.43 -8.54 7.20
N THR A 88 3.38 -7.75 6.92
CA THR A 88 2.31 -8.17 6.00
C THR A 88 2.83 -8.40 4.58
N ALA A 89 3.81 -7.62 4.12
CA ALA A 89 4.46 -7.83 2.82
C ALA A 89 5.25 -9.15 2.76
N VAL A 90 5.92 -9.54 3.85
CA VAL A 90 6.59 -10.85 3.95
C VAL A 90 5.58 -11.99 4.04
N CYS A 91 4.48 -11.81 4.78
CA CYS A 91 3.40 -12.80 4.85
C CYS A 91 2.75 -13.02 3.48
N LEU A 92 2.54 -11.95 2.70
CA LEU A 92 2.02 -12.02 1.33
C LEU A 92 2.88 -12.87 0.39
N TYR A 93 4.20 -12.96 0.64
CA TYR A 93 5.09 -13.82 -0.13
C TYR A 93 4.88 -15.32 0.19
N TYR A 94 4.54 -15.64 1.43
CA TYR A 94 4.40 -17.04 1.88
C TYR A 94 3.01 -17.62 1.61
N ILE A 95 2.00 -16.77 1.53
CA ILE A 95 0.60 -17.17 1.38
C ILE A 95 0.30 -17.52 -0.07
N SER A 96 -0.33 -18.69 -0.25
CA SER A 96 -0.68 -19.25 -1.55
C SER A 96 -2.17 -19.12 -1.90
N SER A 97 -3.02 -18.60 -1.02
CA SER A 97 -4.47 -18.59 -1.22
C SER A 97 -4.96 -17.24 -1.74
N SER A 98 -5.73 -17.23 -2.83
CA SER A 98 -6.18 -15.99 -3.50
C SER A 98 -6.99 -15.05 -2.60
N MET A 99 -7.90 -15.60 -1.78
CA MET A 99 -8.72 -14.81 -0.84
C MET A 99 -7.89 -14.20 0.28
N GLU A 100 -6.90 -14.95 0.76
CA GLU A 100 -6.00 -14.48 1.82
C GLU A 100 -5.06 -13.39 1.27
N ILE A 101 -4.54 -13.54 0.05
CA ILE A 101 -3.71 -12.52 -0.60
C ILE A 101 -4.46 -11.19 -0.73
N LEU A 102 -5.72 -11.23 -1.17
CA LEU A 102 -6.57 -10.03 -1.25
C LEU A 102 -6.79 -9.38 0.12
N ALA A 103 -7.08 -10.19 1.16
CA ALA A 103 -7.25 -9.69 2.52
C ALA A 103 -5.96 -9.06 3.07
N PHE A 104 -4.82 -9.73 2.95
CA PHE A 104 -3.54 -9.22 3.42
C PHE A 104 -3.07 -7.99 2.62
N ALA A 105 -3.31 -7.94 1.30
CA ALA A 105 -3.00 -6.77 0.48
C ALA A 105 -3.82 -5.54 0.91
N SER A 106 -5.11 -5.73 1.21
CA SER A 106 -5.95 -4.64 1.70
C SER A 106 -5.47 -4.08 3.05
N VAL A 107 -5.05 -4.96 3.96
CA VAL A 107 -4.48 -4.55 5.26
C VAL A 107 -3.16 -3.81 5.07
N PHE A 108 -2.29 -4.31 4.19
CA PHE A 108 -1.02 -3.66 3.86
C PHE A 108 -1.25 -2.24 3.31
N GLU A 109 -2.20 -2.08 2.40
CA GLU A 109 -2.54 -0.78 1.80
C GLU A 109 -3.10 0.20 2.85
N ALA A 110 -3.99 -0.28 3.72
CA ALA A 110 -4.56 0.49 4.81
C ALA A 110 -3.48 1.00 5.80
N LEU A 111 -2.58 0.12 6.23
CA LEU A 111 -1.49 0.46 7.14
C LEU A 111 -0.52 1.46 6.50
N SER A 112 -0.18 1.24 5.23
CA SER A 112 0.73 2.11 4.49
C SER A 112 0.13 3.51 4.30
N SER A 113 -1.14 3.59 3.85
CA SER A 113 -1.86 4.85 3.67
C SER A 113 -1.95 5.65 4.97
N THR A 114 -2.33 4.98 6.07
CA THR A 114 -2.37 5.59 7.39
C THR A 114 -0.98 6.05 7.84
N GLY A 115 0.06 5.23 7.64
CA GLY A 115 1.45 5.56 7.92
C GLY A 115 1.91 6.84 7.23
N PHE A 116 1.65 6.97 5.93
CA PHE A 116 1.97 8.19 5.19
C PHE A 116 1.22 9.41 5.74
N GLY A 117 -0.07 9.29 6.02
CA GLY A 117 -0.86 10.38 6.61
C GLY A 117 -0.31 10.86 7.96
N LEU A 118 0.13 9.95 8.82
CA LEU A 118 0.75 10.28 10.11
C LEU A 118 2.10 10.96 9.93
N ILE A 119 2.93 10.52 8.98
CA ILE A 119 4.22 11.16 8.68
C ILE A 119 3.98 12.61 8.24
N PHE A 120 2.99 12.86 7.39
CA PHE A 120 2.61 14.22 7.01
C PHE A 120 2.12 15.04 8.20
N CYS A 121 1.30 14.45 9.08
CA CYS A 121 0.83 15.11 10.30
C CYS A 121 2.00 15.50 11.22
N VAL A 122 2.92 14.58 11.49
CA VAL A 122 4.13 14.83 12.29
C VAL A 122 5.02 15.89 11.63
N ALA A 123 5.19 15.85 10.31
CA ALA A 123 5.97 16.86 9.59
C ALA A 123 5.37 18.26 9.78
N VAL A 124 4.05 18.39 9.67
CA VAL A 124 3.32 19.65 9.90
C VAL A 124 3.51 20.16 11.34
N GLU A 125 3.57 19.27 12.33
CA GLU A 125 3.82 19.66 13.73
C GLU A 125 5.28 20.02 14.04
N LEU A 126 6.23 19.51 13.24
CA LEU A 126 7.65 19.85 13.32
C LEU A 126 7.95 21.22 12.71
N PHE A 127 7.23 21.61 11.65
CA PHE A 127 7.43 22.89 10.99
C PHE A 127 6.52 23.98 11.60
N PRO A 128 7.03 25.21 11.77
CA PRO A 128 6.19 26.34 12.18
C PRO A 128 5.13 26.64 11.10
N VAL A 129 3.93 27.04 11.57
CA VAL A 129 2.68 27.16 10.78
C VAL A 129 2.85 28.03 9.51
N GLU A 130 3.75 29.00 9.57
CA GLU A 130 4.07 29.93 8.48
C GLU A 130 4.60 29.23 7.21
N TYR A 131 5.26 28.08 7.35
CA TYR A 131 5.88 27.35 6.23
C TYR A 131 5.25 25.96 5.99
N THR A 132 4.31 25.56 6.83
CA THR A 132 3.64 24.26 6.76
C THR A 132 2.95 24.03 5.42
N GLY A 133 2.27 25.05 4.86
CA GLY A 133 1.58 24.93 3.57
C GLY A 133 2.55 24.64 2.41
N LEU A 134 3.72 25.27 2.42
CA LEU A 134 4.77 25.02 1.44
C LEU A 134 5.40 23.63 1.62
N ALA A 135 5.66 23.23 2.86
CA ALA A 135 6.22 21.91 3.16
C ALA A 135 5.30 20.77 2.69
N VAL A 136 3.99 20.89 2.91
CA VAL A 136 2.99 19.91 2.44
C VAL A 136 2.91 19.89 0.91
N ALA A 137 2.93 21.05 0.25
CA ALA A 137 2.90 21.13 -1.21
C ALA A 137 4.14 20.49 -1.85
N ILE A 138 5.33 20.78 -1.31
CA ILE A 138 6.59 20.16 -1.75
C ILE A 138 6.53 18.65 -1.50
N GLY A 139 6.16 18.22 -0.28
CA GLY A 139 6.03 16.80 0.05
C GLY A 139 5.07 16.03 -0.86
N SER A 140 3.92 16.62 -1.19
CA SER A 140 2.96 16.03 -2.14
C SER A 140 3.52 15.95 -3.56
N THR A 141 4.24 16.98 -4.02
CA THR A 141 4.86 16.99 -5.35
C THR A 141 5.92 15.91 -5.47
N PHE A 142 6.79 15.78 -4.47
CA PHE A 142 7.76 14.69 -4.41
C PHE A 142 7.08 13.31 -4.32
N GLY A 143 5.97 13.19 -3.59
CA GLY A 143 5.16 11.97 -3.57
C GLY A 143 4.64 11.58 -4.95
N LYS A 144 4.13 12.56 -5.72
CA LYS A 144 3.67 12.33 -7.09
C LYS A 144 4.81 11.93 -8.03
N ILE A 145 5.94 12.62 -7.96
CA ILE A 145 7.13 12.28 -8.76
C ILE A 145 7.62 10.87 -8.41
N GLY A 146 7.67 10.55 -7.11
CA GLY A 146 8.02 9.22 -6.62
C GLY A 146 7.07 8.14 -7.11
N SER A 147 5.76 8.42 -7.19
CA SER A 147 4.79 7.47 -7.73
C SER A 147 5.00 7.21 -9.23
N ILE A 148 5.34 8.24 -10.02
CA ILE A 148 5.61 8.10 -11.46
C ILE A 148 6.88 7.28 -11.66
N VAL A 149 7.98 7.66 -11.01
CA VAL A 149 9.27 6.97 -11.13
C VAL A 149 9.17 5.54 -10.59
N GLY A 150 8.50 5.37 -9.44
CA GLY A 150 8.28 4.08 -8.80
C GLY A 150 7.51 3.12 -9.70
N ASN A 151 6.42 3.55 -10.34
CA ASN A 151 5.68 2.70 -11.27
C ASN A 151 6.54 2.23 -12.46
N VAL A 152 7.34 3.12 -13.05
CA VAL A 152 8.22 2.76 -14.18
C VAL A 152 9.30 1.77 -13.73
N VAL A 153 9.96 2.04 -12.60
CA VAL A 153 11.01 1.18 -12.05
C VAL A 153 10.43 -0.20 -11.68
N VAL A 154 9.32 -0.23 -10.95
CA VAL A 154 8.65 -1.48 -10.57
C VAL A 154 8.22 -2.28 -11.79
N GLY A 155 7.70 -1.64 -12.84
CA GLY A 155 7.36 -2.29 -14.10
C GLY A 155 8.56 -2.98 -14.78
N ILE A 156 9.73 -2.31 -14.81
CA ILE A 156 10.97 -2.89 -15.36
C ILE A 156 11.48 -4.03 -14.48
N PHE A 157 11.43 -3.88 -13.16
CA PHE A 157 11.92 -4.89 -12.22
C PHE A 157 11.02 -6.13 -12.16
N ILE A 158 9.71 -5.99 -12.35
CA ILE A 158 8.76 -7.11 -12.39
C ILE A 158 9.03 -8.06 -13.56
N ASP A 159 9.39 -7.53 -14.74
CA ASP A 159 9.62 -8.36 -15.93
C ASP A 159 10.84 -9.28 -15.79
N ALA A 160 11.85 -8.85 -15.02
CA ALA A 160 13.09 -9.58 -14.84
C ALA A 160 13.12 -10.43 -13.54
N TYR A 161 12.70 -9.86 -12.40
CA TYR A 161 12.79 -10.52 -11.09
C TYR A 161 11.71 -10.02 -10.11
N CYS A 162 10.64 -10.77 -9.96
CA CYS A 162 9.57 -10.42 -9.03
C CYS A 162 9.98 -10.40 -7.54
N ILE A 163 11.05 -11.10 -7.16
CA ILE A 163 11.55 -11.08 -5.77
C ILE A 163 12.20 -9.74 -5.38
N VAL A 164 12.75 -9.00 -6.36
CA VAL A 164 13.47 -7.75 -6.11
C VAL A 164 12.57 -6.65 -5.52
N PRO A 165 11.40 -6.32 -6.08
CA PRO A 165 10.54 -5.28 -5.49
C PRO A 165 10.13 -5.59 -4.05
N ILE A 166 9.91 -6.86 -3.72
CA ILE A 166 9.55 -7.29 -2.35
C ILE A 166 10.69 -7.02 -1.37
N VAL A 167 11.92 -7.42 -1.71
CA VAL A 167 13.11 -7.22 -0.87
C VAL A 167 13.44 -5.73 -0.73
N VAL A 168 13.32 -4.96 -1.82
CA VAL A 168 13.52 -3.51 -1.79
C VAL A 168 12.48 -2.85 -0.88
N SER A 169 11.20 -3.18 -1.01
CA SER A 169 10.15 -2.63 -0.13
C SER A 169 10.39 -2.98 1.34
N CYS A 170 10.73 -4.23 1.65
CA CYS A 170 11.00 -4.65 3.03
C CYS A 170 12.20 -3.92 3.63
N SER A 171 13.31 -3.81 2.89
CA SER A 171 14.51 -3.11 3.35
C SER A 171 14.27 -1.62 3.58
N PHE A 172 13.51 -0.95 2.71
CA PHE A 172 13.12 0.45 2.88
C PHE A 172 12.21 0.67 4.10
N LEU A 173 11.25 -0.23 4.34
CA LEU A 173 10.35 -0.15 5.50
C LEU A 173 11.10 -0.37 6.82
N LEU A 174 12.00 -1.36 6.86
CA LEU A 174 12.85 -1.63 8.02
C LEU A 174 13.81 -0.47 8.29
N PHE A 175 14.45 0.07 7.24
CA PHE A 175 15.32 1.24 7.36
C PHE A 175 14.56 2.45 7.91
N SER A 176 13.34 2.67 7.42
CA SER A 176 12.48 3.76 7.87
C SER A 176 12.07 3.58 9.34
N GLY A 177 11.65 2.38 9.74
CA GLY A 177 11.35 2.03 11.13
C GLY A 177 12.56 2.23 12.06
N PHE A 178 13.75 1.85 11.60
CA PHE A 178 15.01 2.07 12.33
C PHE A 178 15.36 3.55 12.46
N LEU A 179 15.13 4.35 11.41
CA LEU A 179 15.36 5.79 11.42
C LEU A 179 14.47 6.48 12.47
N ILE A 180 13.23 6.04 12.61
CA ILE A 180 12.29 6.54 13.63
C ILE A 180 12.74 6.16 15.04
N PHE A 181 13.31 4.97 15.21
CA PHE A 181 13.89 4.56 16.50
C PHE A 181 15.14 5.37 16.84
N THR A 182 15.94 5.71 15.84
CA THR A 182 17.15 6.51 15.98
C THR A 182 16.86 7.97 16.28
N LEU A 183 15.69 8.48 15.85
CA LEU A 183 15.23 9.82 16.20
C LEU A 183 14.99 9.92 17.72
N PRO A 184 15.88 10.61 18.47
CA PRO A 184 15.70 10.76 19.90
C PRO A 184 14.41 11.54 20.16
N LYS A 185 13.87 11.38 21.37
CA LYS A 185 12.64 12.03 21.79
C LYS A 185 12.79 13.55 21.72
N THR A 186 12.45 14.18 20.59
CA THR A 186 12.07 15.61 20.61
C THR A 186 10.73 15.66 21.35
N ILE A 187 10.84 15.75 22.68
CA ILE A 187 9.75 16.02 23.58
C ILE A 187 9.32 17.44 23.25
N ARG A 188 8.28 17.59 22.45
CA ARG A 188 7.40 18.75 22.57
C ARG A 188 6.09 18.28 23.17
N ASN A 189 6.17 17.87 24.43
CA ASN A 189 5.02 17.74 25.32
C ASN A 189 4.59 19.13 25.86
N ASP A 190 4.66 20.21 25.07
CA ASP A 190 4.49 21.56 25.62
C ASP A 190 3.59 22.51 24.81
N SER A 191 2.64 22.03 23.98
CA SER A 191 1.71 22.99 23.33
C SER A 191 0.28 22.54 23.01
N LYS A 192 -0.23 21.39 23.52
CA LYS A 192 -1.69 21.09 23.41
C LYS A 192 -2.26 20.33 24.62
N GLY A 193 -1.79 20.68 25.81
CA GLY A 193 -2.35 20.23 27.09
C GLY A 193 -2.89 21.36 27.96
N ASN A 194 -2.91 22.60 27.48
CA ASN A 194 -3.48 23.72 28.24
C ASN A 194 -3.78 24.94 27.36
N GLU A 195 -4.80 24.86 26.51
CA GLU A 195 -5.60 26.04 26.11
C GLU A 195 -7.07 25.60 26.02
N ASN A 196 -7.73 25.69 27.18
CA ASN A 196 -9.18 25.72 27.48
C ASN A 196 -10.12 24.70 26.81
#